data_AF-A0AA89C6Q0-F1
#
_entry.id   AF-A0AA89C6Q0-F1
#
_cell.length_a   1.000
_cell.length_b   1.000
_cell.length_c   1.000
_cell.angle_alpha   90.00
_cell.angle_beta   90.00
_cell.angle_gamma   90.00
#
_symmetry.space_group_name_H-M   'P 1'
#
loop_
_entity.id
_entity.type
_entity.pdbx_description
1 polymer ?
#
loop_
_entity_poly.entity_id
_entity_poly.type
_entity_poly.pdbx_seq_one_letter_code
_entity_poly.pdbx_strand_id
1 'polypeptide(L)'
;FALFQTFDVKLKAEAINLSYSTAALSFHTDLAHYETPPGLQFLHCIEFDQSLQGGETTFIDLFAVAEEFKQQYPEHFETLCKVPATFQRIHAER
;
A
#
# COMPACT_ATOMS: atom_id res chain seq x y z
N PHE A 1 1.83 -3.41 -27.02
CA PHE A 1 0.72 -3.68 -26.10
C PHE A 1 1.31 -4.27 -24.83
N ALA A 2 1.34 -3.51 -23.73
CA ALA A 2 1.88 -4.00 -22.47
C ALA A 2 0.95 -5.10 -21.93
N LEU A 3 1.49 -6.30 -21.70
CA LEU A 3 0.80 -7.38 -21.01
C LEU A 3 0.56 -6.94 -19.56
N PHE A 4 -0.69 -6.74 -19.17
CA PHE A 4 -1.05 -6.57 -17.77
C PHE A 4 -0.85 -7.91 -17.07
N GLN A 5 0.22 -8.02 -16.28
CA GLN A 5 0.47 -9.18 -15.42
C GLN A 5 -0.24 -8.94 -14.09
N THR A 6 -1.13 -9.86 -13.71
CA THR A 6 -1.78 -9.86 -12.39
C THR A 6 -0.94 -10.64 -11.37
N PHE A 7 -1.27 -10.48 -10.08
CA PHE A 7 -0.69 -11.27 -9.00
C PHE A 7 -1.75 -11.63 -7.97
N ASP A 8 -1.57 -12.76 -7.30
CA ASP A 8 -2.46 -13.21 -6.23
C ASP A 8 -2.01 -12.65 -4.89
N VAL A 9 -2.97 -12.17 -4.10
CA VAL A 9 -2.79 -11.86 -2.68
C VAL A 9 -3.39 -13.00 -1.86
N LYS A 10 -2.53 -13.86 -1.32
CA LYS A 10 -2.91 -15.02 -0.49
C LYS A 10 -1.87 -15.27 0.59
N LEU A 11 -2.28 -15.91 1.68
CA LEU A 11 -1.39 -16.29 2.76
C LEU A 11 -0.29 -17.22 2.25
N LYS A 12 0.97 -16.93 2.63
CA LYS A 12 2.13 -17.76 2.32
C LYS A 12 2.90 -18.06 3.60
N ALA A 13 3.34 -19.32 3.77
CA ALA A 13 4.10 -19.74 4.95
C ALA A 13 5.43 -18.96 5.09
N GLU A 14 6.08 -18.65 3.97
CA GLU A 14 7.26 -17.78 3.88
C GLU A 14 6.90 -16.48 3.15
N ALA A 15 6.19 -15.59 3.85
CA ALA A 15 5.73 -14.33 3.27
C ALA A 15 6.88 -13.33 3.05
N ILE A 16 7.23 -13.08 1.79
CA ILE A 16 8.20 -12.05 1.38
C ILE A 16 7.61 -10.62 1.35
N ASN A 17 6.28 -10.51 1.49
CA ASN A 17 5.54 -9.26 1.55
C ASN A 17 4.49 -9.38 2.65
N LEU A 18 4.31 -8.32 3.43
CA LEU A 18 3.30 -8.24 4.50
C LEU A 18 1.88 -8.52 3.97
N SER A 19 1.61 -8.22 2.70
CA SER A 19 0.35 -8.54 2.02
C SER A 19 0.03 -10.03 1.94
N TYR A 20 1.01 -10.91 2.15
CA TYR A 20 0.84 -12.37 2.16
C TYR A 20 0.75 -12.95 3.59
N SER A 21 0.46 -12.11 4.58
CA SER A 21 0.32 -12.49 5.99
C SER A 21 -1.06 -12.11 6.55
N THR A 22 -1.33 -12.52 7.78
CA THR A 22 -2.55 -12.15 8.52
C THR A 22 -2.43 -10.81 9.26
N ALA A 23 -1.28 -10.14 9.17
CA ALA A 23 -1.07 -8.87 9.85
C ALA A 23 -1.87 -7.75 9.19
N ALA A 24 -2.40 -6.84 10.01
CA ALA A 24 -3.09 -5.66 9.50
C ALA A 24 -2.15 -4.77 8.69
N LEU A 25 -2.62 -4.33 7.52
CA LEU A 25 -1.93 -3.36 6.70
C LEU A 25 -2.38 -1.95 7.11
N SER A 26 -1.46 -1.13 7.60
CA SER A 26 -1.71 0.31 7.79
C SER A 26 -1.95 1.00 6.44
N PHE A 27 -2.50 2.21 6.46
CA PHE A 27 -2.67 3.00 5.23
C PHE A 27 -1.34 3.15 4.48
N HIS A 28 -1.36 2.80 3.21
CA HIS A 28 -0.19 2.83 2.33
C HIS A 28 -0.60 3.07 0.89
N THR A 29 0.37 3.49 0.08
CA THR A 29 0.29 3.43 -1.38
C THR A 29 1.20 2.32 -1.88
N ASP A 30 0.73 1.54 -2.83
CA ASP A 30 1.48 0.40 -3.35
C ASP A 30 2.73 0.80 -4.13
N LEU A 31 3.77 -0.03 -3.99
CA LEU A 31 4.99 0.01 -4.79
C LEU A 31 5.73 1.36 -4.82
N ALA A 32 5.73 2.11 -3.71
CA ALA A 32 6.43 3.40 -3.55
C ALA A 32 7.96 3.38 -3.82
N HIS A 33 8.54 2.20 -4.04
CA HIS A 33 9.94 2.02 -4.43
C HIS A 33 10.20 2.16 -5.94
N TYR A 34 9.16 2.23 -6.79
CA TYR A 34 9.31 2.60 -8.19
C TYR A 34 9.31 4.12 -8.35
N GLU A 35 10.10 4.63 -9.32
CA GLU A 35 10.10 6.05 -9.69
C GLU A 35 8.72 6.51 -10.21
N THR A 36 7.97 5.60 -10.85
CA THR A 36 6.58 5.84 -11.28
C THR A 36 5.68 4.73 -10.74
N PRO A 37 5.12 4.89 -9.52
CA PRO A 37 4.16 3.96 -8.96
C PRO A 37 2.86 3.89 -9.80
N PRO A 38 2.08 2.81 -9.68
CA PRO A 38 0.80 2.69 -10.38
C PRO A 38 -0.19 3.74 -9.90
N GLY A 39 -0.86 4.44 -10.83
CA GLY A 39 -1.90 5.42 -10.50
C GLY A 39 -3.27 4.80 -10.18
N LEU A 40 -3.52 3.57 -10.63
CA LEU A 40 -4.76 2.82 -10.38
C LEU A 40 -4.41 1.40 -9.93
N GLN A 41 -5.11 0.93 -8.90
CA GLN A 41 -5.00 -0.42 -8.37
C GLN A 41 -6.37 -1.10 -8.41
N PHE A 42 -6.41 -2.31 -8.97
CA PHE A 42 -7.60 -3.15 -9.01
C PHE A 42 -7.40 -4.36 -8.10
N LEU A 43 -8.33 -4.56 -7.18
CA LEU A 43 -8.38 -5.72 -6.29
C LEU A 43 -9.70 -6.45 -6.50
N HIS A 44 -9.61 -7.76 -6.72
CA HIS A 44 -10.78 -8.63 -6.89
C HIS A 44 -10.71 -9.74 -5.84
N CYS A 45 -11.70 -9.77 -4.95
CA CYS A 45 -11.84 -10.84 -3.98
C CYS A 45 -12.31 -12.12 -4.70
N ILE A 46 -11.44 -13.13 -4.75
CA ILE A 46 -11.74 -14.45 -5.35
C ILE A 46 -12.29 -15.40 -4.29
N GLU A 47 -11.71 -15.38 -3.09
CA GLU A 47 -12.08 -16.25 -1.97
C GLU A 47 -12.01 -15.47 -0.67
N PHE A 48 -13.03 -15.64 0.17
CA PHE A 48 -13.09 -15.09 1.52
C PHE A 48 -13.75 -16.13 2.43
N ASP A 49 -12.95 -16.78 3.28
CA ASP A 49 -13.43 -17.80 4.21
C ASP A 49 -14.22 -17.14 5.35
N GLN A 50 -15.44 -17.62 5.60
CA GLN A 50 -16.30 -17.16 6.68
C GLN A 50 -15.71 -17.39 8.08
N SER A 51 -14.73 -18.29 8.20
CA SER A 51 -13.97 -18.53 9.44
C SER A 51 -12.96 -17.43 9.75
N LEU A 52 -12.61 -16.58 8.78
CA LEU A 52 -11.72 -15.44 8.97
C LEU A 52 -12.42 -14.33 9.76
N GLN A 53 -11.76 -13.87 10.81
CA GLN A 53 -12.16 -12.67 11.55
C GLN A 53 -11.29 -11.50 11.09
N GLY A 54 -11.92 -10.42 10.64
CA GLY A 54 -11.23 -9.25 10.09
C GLY A 54 -11.07 -9.32 8.56
N GLY A 55 -10.01 -8.69 8.04
CA GLY A 55 -9.75 -8.62 6.60
C GLY A 55 -10.55 -7.52 5.89
N GLU A 56 -11.09 -6.57 6.65
CA GLU A 56 -11.83 -5.43 6.12
C GLU A 56 -10.92 -4.58 5.23
N THR A 57 -11.44 -4.22 4.07
CA THR A 57 -10.77 -3.22 3.23
C THR A 57 -11.08 -1.84 3.77
N THR A 58 -10.04 -1.05 4.03
CA THR A 58 -10.16 0.35 4.45
C THR A 58 -9.56 1.27 3.41
N PHE A 59 -10.14 2.46 3.27
CA PHE A 59 -9.69 3.50 2.35
C PHE A 59 -9.65 4.84 3.07
N ILE A 60 -8.77 5.73 2.61
CA ILE A 60 -8.66 7.09 3.10
C ILE A 60 -8.45 8.05 1.94
N ASP A 61 -9.13 9.19 1.97
CA ASP A 61 -8.84 10.30 1.07
C ASP A 61 -7.58 11.02 1.56
N LEU A 62 -6.43 10.65 0.98
CA LEU A 62 -5.15 11.21 1.37
C LEU A 62 -5.07 12.71 1.09
N PHE A 63 -5.77 13.24 0.09
CA PHE A 63 -5.74 14.68 -0.19
C PHE A 63 -6.51 15.47 0.85
N ALA A 64 -7.67 14.98 1.29
CA ALA A 64 -8.40 15.59 2.40
C ALA A 64 -7.55 15.61 3.68
N VAL A 65 -6.91 14.47 4.01
CA VAL A 65 -6.00 14.36 5.17
C VAL A 65 -4.81 15.31 5.03
N ALA A 66 -4.20 15.39 3.85
CA ALA A 66 -3.06 16.25 3.61
C ALA A 66 -3.42 17.75 3.76
N GLU A 67 -4.60 18.16 3.30
CA GLU A 67 -5.08 19.53 3.45
C GLU A 67 -5.38 19.87 4.91
N GLU A 68 -6.04 18.97 5.65
CA GLU A 68 -6.25 19.13 7.10
C GLU A 68 -4.91 19.21 7.85
N PHE A 69 -3.97 18.32 7.53
CA PHE A 69 -2.65 18.29 8.16
C PHE A 69 -1.85 19.56 7.89
N LYS A 70 -1.93 20.09 6.67
CA LYS A 70 -1.31 21.37 6.28
C LYS A 70 -1.85 22.55 7.09
N GLN A 71 -3.16 22.57 7.37
CA GLN A 71 -3.79 23.64 8.15
C GLN A 71 -3.42 23.56 9.64
N GLN A 72 -3.39 22.35 10.21
CA GLN A 72 -3.09 22.15 11.63
C GLN A 72 -1.58 22.19 11.95
N TYR A 73 -0.74 21.71 11.05
CA TYR A 73 0.70 21.50 11.26
C TYR A 73 1.54 21.92 10.03
N PRO A 74 1.55 23.21 9.65
CA PRO A 74 2.16 23.67 8.40
C PRO A 74 3.66 23.37 8.29
N GLU A 75 4.43 23.48 9.39
CA GLU A 75 5.87 23.20 9.40
C GLU A 75 6.17 21.71 9.19
N HIS A 76 5.35 20.82 9.75
CA HIS A 76 5.48 19.38 9.56
C HIS A 76 5.07 18.97 8.15
N PHE A 77 3.99 19.56 7.62
CA PHE A 77 3.59 19.36 6.23
C PHE A 77 4.71 19.78 5.27
N GLU A 78 5.31 20.95 5.48
CA GLU A 78 6.44 21.43 4.68
C GLU A 78 7.64 20.47 4.72
N THR A 79 7.92 19.90 5.90
CA THR A 79 8.97 18.89 6.05
C THR A 79 8.68 17.66 5.19
N LEU A 80 7.46 17.12 5.23
CA LEU A 80 7.07 15.95 4.42
C LEU A 80 7.12 16.23 2.91
N CYS A 81 6.87 17.47 2.48
CA CYS A 81 6.96 17.85 1.06
C CYS A 81 8.41 18.03 0.56
N LYS A 82 9.35 18.37 1.44
CA LYS A 82 10.72 18.75 1.05
C LYS A 82 11.75 17.68 1.32
N VAL A 83 11.54 16.85 2.34
CA VAL A 83 12.49 15.83 2.73
C VAL A 83 12.20 14.54 1.96
N PRO A 84 13.10 14.10 1.06
CA PRO A 84 12.87 12.87 0.31
C PRO A 84 12.92 11.65 1.24
N ALA A 85 11.93 10.78 1.14
CA ALA A 85 11.93 9.47 1.78
C ALA A 85 12.56 8.42 0.85
N THR A 86 13.33 7.50 1.42
CA THR A 86 13.89 6.37 0.67
C THR A 86 13.02 5.14 0.89
N PHE A 87 12.50 4.57 -0.20
CA PHE A 87 11.73 3.33 -0.20
C PHE A 87 12.56 2.22 -0.83
N GLN A 88 12.61 1.05 -0.18
CA GLN A 88 13.39 -0.09 -0.67
C GLN A 88 12.58 -1.36 -0.61
N ARG A 89 12.79 -2.23 -1.61
CA ARG A 89 12.34 -3.61 -1.59
C ARG A 89 13.55 -4.50 -1.82
N ILE A 90 13.93 -5.28 -0.80
CA ILE A 90 15.12 -6.13 -0.85
C ILE A 90 14.66 -7.58 -0.98
N HIS A 91 14.42 -8.04 -2.22
CA HIS A 91 14.16 -9.45 -2.56
C HIS A 91 14.72 -9.73 -3.96
N ALA A 92 15.61 -10.73 -4.06
CA ALA A 92 16.46 -10.99 -5.23
C ALA A 92 15.79 -11.81 -6.34
N GLU A 93 14.70 -12.52 -6.05
CA GLU A 93 13.99 -13.36 -7.02
C GLU A 93 12.49 -13.02 -7.00
N ARG A 94 11.86 -13.04 -8.19
CA ARG A 94 10.42 -12.88 -8.39
C ARG A 94 9.73 -14.22 -8.31
#